data_AF-A0AAW3MVS1-F1
#
_entry.id   AF-A0AAW3MVS1-F1
#
_cell.length_a   1.000
_cell.length_b   1.000
_cell.length_c   1.000
_cell.angle_alpha   90.00
_cell.angle_beta   90.00
_cell.angle_gamma   90.00
#
_symmetry.space_group_name_H-M   'P 1'
#
loop_
_entity.id
_entity.type
_entity.pdbx_description
1 polymer ?
#
loop_
_entity_poly.entity_id
_entity_poly.type
_entity_poly.pdbx_seq_one_letter_code
_entity_poly.pdbx_strand_id
1 'polypeptide(L)'
;MNKTEFEVLTQEIRHEAQVARASDLADPTPRTLAFGYTCERQTFHIYLDVDGIHKVVYNFEGRLLAHKHESDGLLLTECVPDKRLYPETCDFDFCGLLKRRGVNLPFTNWNAEREPKAYHGKRLDELSVAQVA
;
A
#
# COMPACT_ATOMS: atom_id res chain seq x y z
N MET A 1 -25.06 3.85 -24.93
CA MET A 1 -23.74 3.44 -25.42
C MET A 1 -23.92 2.61 -26.67
N ASN A 2 -23.48 3.12 -27.82
CA ASN A 2 -23.48 2.42 -29.10
C ASN A 2 -22.16 1.64 -29.30
N LYS A 3 -22.08 0.83 -30.37
CA LYS A 3 -20.93 -0.03 -30.63
C LYS A 3 -19.62 0.76 -30.77
N THR A 4 -19.66 1.91 -31.44
CA THR A 4 -18.50 2.81 -31.61
C THR A 4 -18.08 3.42 -30.28
N GLU A 5 -19.02 3.86 -29.45
CA GLU A 5 -18.72 4.39 -28.11
C GLU A 5 -18.09 3.31 -27.21
N PHE A 6 -18.59 2.07 -27.27
CA PHE A 6 -18.00 0.94 -26.55
C PHE A 6 -16.60 0.57 -27.07
N GLU A 7 -16.39 0.57 -28.38
CA GLU A 7 -15.07 0.34 -29.00
C GLU A 7 -14.06 1.43 -28.61
N VAL A 8 -14.48 2.69 -28.58
CA VAL A 8 -13.64 3.81 -28.11
C VAL A 8 -13.27 3.66 -26.63
N LEU A 9 -14.19 3.22 -25.78
CA LEU A 9 -13.94 2.99 -24.35
C LEU A 9 -13.13 1.72 -24.06
N THR A 10 -13.07 0.78 -25.00
CA THR A 10 -12.33 -0.49 -24.87
C THR A 10 -11.00 -0.50 -25.62
N GLN A 11 -10.71 0.53 -26.42
CA GLN A 11 -9.36 0.78 -26.92
C GLN A 11 -8.42 0.94 -25.72
N GLU A 12 -7.32 0.18 -25.72
CA GLU A 12 -6.32 0.21 -24.66
C GLU A 12 -5.72 1.62 -24.53
N ILE A 13 -6.27 2.42 -23.63
CA ILE A 13 -5.56 3.58 -23.10
C ILE A 13 -4.42 2.98 -22.28
N ARG A 14 -3.21 2.98 -22.85
CA ARG A 14 -1.98 2.60 -22.15
C ARG A 14 -1.71 3.64 -21.06
N HIS A 15 -2.39 3.53 -19.93
CA HIS A 15 -1.90 4.09 -18.69
C HIS A 15 -0.67 3.28 -18.32
N GLU A 16 0.52 3.86 -18.49
CA GLU A 16 1.75 3.27 -17.97
C GLU A 16 1.51 2.94 -16.49
N ALA A 17 1.65 1.66 -16.16
CA ALA A 17 1.44 1.17 -14.81
C ALA A 17 2.44 1.88 -13.89
N GLN A 18 1.92 2.75 -13.02
CA GLN A 18 2.77 3.54 -12.15
C GLN A 18 3.20 2.67 -10.98
N VAL A 19 4.51 2.51 -10.84
CA VAL A 19 5.13 1.77 -9.74
C VAL A 19 5.52 2.70 -8.61
N ALA A 20 5.44 2.21 -7.38
CA ALA A 20 6.01 2.87 -6.21
C ALA A 20 7.52 2.67 -6.21
N ARG A 21 8.28 3.75 -5.96
CA ARG A 21 9.72 3.68 -5.72
C ARG A 21 10.09 4.55 -4.53
N ALA A 22 11.01 4.07 -3.70
CA ALA A 22 11.59 4.83 -2.60
C ALA A 22 12.22 6.15 -3.10
N SER A 23 12.77 6.15 -4.32
CA SER A 23 13.33 7.35 -4.96
C SER A 23 12.32 8.45 -5.24
N ASP A 24 11.01 8.16 -5.22
CA ASP A 24 9.95 9.16 -5.39
C ASP A 24 9.64 9.90 -4.08
N LEU A 25 10.26 9.50 -2.95
CA LEU A 25 10.09 10.10 -1.63
C LEU A 25 11.24 11.05 -1.30
N ALA A 26 10.90 12.20 -0.71
CA ALA A 26 11.89 13.19 -0.31
C ALA A 26 12.67 12.76 0.95
N ASP A 27 11.99 12.11 1.90
CA ASP A 27 12.59 11.59 3.12
C ASP A 27 12.87 10.08 2.98
N PRO A 28 14.15 9.65 2.97
CA PRO A 28 14.53 8.24 2.90
C PRO A 28 14.47 7.52 4.26
N THR A 29 14.07 8.21 5.34
CA THR A 29 14.06 7.63 6.69
C THR A 29 13.07 6.46 6.77
N PRO A 30 13.51 5.27 7.23
CA PRO A 30 12.66 4.09 7.36
C PRO A 30 11.46 4.34 8.28
N ARG A 31 10.25 4.04 7.77
CA ARG A 31 8.97 4.29 8.45
C ARG A 31 7.79 3.60 7.77
N THR A 32 6.66 3.51 8.44
CA THR A 32 5.36 3.17 7.82
C THR A 32 4.98 4.25 6.81
N LEU A 33 4.61 3.82 5.60
CA LEU A 33 4.10 4.69 4.54
C LEU A 33 2.57 4.66 4.45
N ALA A 34 1.98 3.46 4.58
CA ALA A 34 0.54 3.29 4.63
C ALA A 34 0.19 2.08 5.51
N PHE A 35 -0.82 2.22 6.36
CA PHE A 35 -1.22 1.14 7.27
C PHE A 35 -2.74 1.09 7.43
N GLY A 36 -3.27 -0.13 7.44
CA GLY A 36 -4.71 -0.35 7.36
C GLY A 36 -5.06 -1.83 7.38
N TYR A 37 -6.19 -2.16 6.78
CA TYR A 37 -6.70 -3.53 6.75
C TYR A 37 -7.53 -3.81 5.51
N THR A 38 -7.59 -5.10 5.13
CA THR A 38 -8.36 -5.58 3.97
C THR A 38 -9.82 -5.91 4.33
N CYS A 39 -10.63 -6.27 3.34
CA CYS A 39 -12.00 -6.78 3.56
C CYS A 39 -12.05 -7.98 4.51
N GLU A 40 -11.08 -8.88 4.39
CA GLU A 40 -10.88 -10.08 5.21
C GLU A 40 -10.28 -9.75 6.59
N ARG A 41 -10.12 -8.46 6.91
CA ARG A 41 -9.50 -7.96 8.15
C ARG A 41 -8.07 -8.42 8.35
N GLN A 42 -7.36 -8.66 7.25
CA GLN A 42 -5.91 -8.87 7.28
C GLN A 42 -5.24 -7.52 7.50
N THR A 43 -4.11 -7.51 8.21
CA THR A 43 -3.32 -6.30 8.35
C THR A 43 -2.65 -5.99 7.02
N PHE A 44 -2.78 -4.74 6.57
CA PHE A 44 -2.14 -4.23 5.37
C PHE A 44 -1.09 -3.20 5.80
N HIS A 45 0.17 -3.41 5.41
CA HIS A 45 1.26 -2.55 5.81
C HIS A 45 2.20 -2.29 4.63
N ILE A 46 2.35 -1.02 4.28
CA ILE A 46 3.38 -0.50 3.39
C ILE A 46 4.38 0.25 4.24
N TYR A 47 5.66 -0.06 4.09
CA TYR A 47 6.72 0.63 4.82
C TYR A 47 7.96 0.78 3.97
N LEU A 48 8.72 1.83 4.27
CA LEU A 48 10.06 2.06 3.76
C LEU A 48 11.07 1.44 4.73
N ASP A 49 12.01 0.68 4.18
CA ASP A 49 13.20 0.21 4.87
C ASP A 49 14.46 0.55 4.05
N VAL A 50 15.63 0.15 4.54
CA VAL A 50 16.93 0.48 3.95
C VAL A 50 17.09 0.02 2.49
N ASP A 51 16.37 -1.02 2.08
CA ASP A 51 16.42 -1.65 0.76
C ASP A 51 15.26 -1.27 -0.16
N GLY A 52 14.26 -0.52 0.34
CA GLY A 52 13.18 0.04 -0.47
C GLY A 52 11.80 -0.07 0.17
N ILE A 53 10.76 0.03 -0.67
CA ILE A 53 9.37 -0.06 -0.22
C ILE A 53 8.92 -1.53 -0.19
N HIS A 54 8.43 -1.94 0.97
CA HIS A 54 7.81 -3.24 1.18
C HIS A 54 6.30 -3.09 1.35
N LYS A 55 5.58 -3.97 0.67
CA LYS A 55 4.18 -4.30 0.97
C LYS A 55 4.13 -5.64 1.67
N VAL A 56 3.49 -5.71 2.82
CA VAL A 56 3.14 -6.96 3.48
C VAL A 56 1.66 -6.99 3.85
N VAL A 57 1.05 -8.17 3.71
CA VAL A 57 -0.30 -8.47 4.19
C VAL A 57 -0.22 -9.71 5.06
N TYR A 58 -0.77 -9.65 6.26
CA TYR A 58 -0.68 -10.75 7.24
C TYR A 58 -1.94 -10.85 8.11
N ASN A 59 -2.20 -12.06 8.64
CA ASN A 59 -3.36 -12.30 9.50
C ASN A 59 -3.10 -11.86 10.96
N PHE A 60 -4.09 -12.02 11.85
CA PHE A 60 -3.96 -11.66 13.26
C PHE A 60 -2.86 -12.42 14.01
N GLU A 61 -2.51 -13.63 13.56
CA GLU A 61 -1.45 -14.46 14.14
C GLU A 61 -0.05 -14.00 13.69
N GLY A 62 0.05 -13.04 12.77
CA GLY A 62 1.32 -12.61 12.19
C GLY A 62 1.86 -13.54 11.10
N ARG A 63 0.99 -14.38 10.50
CA ARG A 63 1.32 -15.21 9.35
C ARG A 63 1.31 -14.34 8.09
N LEU A 64 2.42 -14.32 7.36
CA LEU A 64 2.53 -13.64 6.08
C LEU A 64 1.60 -14.30 5.04
N LEU A 65 0.79 -13.49 4.39
CA LEU A 65 -0.14 -13.91 3.34
C LEU A 65 0.28 -13.41 1.96
N ALA A 66 0.85 -12.19 1.91
CA ALA A 66 1.41 -11.64 0.69
C ALA A 66 2.56 -10.69 1.03
N HIS A 67 3.59 -10.71 0.19
CA HIS A 67 4.69 -9.74 0.20
C HIS A 67 4.98 -9.31 -1.24
N LYS A 68 5.35 -8.03 -1.41
CA LYS A 68 5.89 -7.50 -2.65
C LYS A 68 6.88 -6.39 -2.35
N HIS A 69 8.05 -6.40 -2.97
CA HIS A 69 9.02 -5.33 -2.88
C HIS A 69 8.91 -4.39 -4.09
N GLU A 70 9.38 -3.15 -3.98
CA GLU A 70 9.38 -2.20 -5.10
C GLU A 70 10.15 -2.71 -6.34
N SER A 71 11.22 -3.49 -6.13
CA SER A 71 12.00 -4.11 -7.20
C SER A 71 11.18 -5.09 -8.04
N ASP A 72 10.10 -5.63 -7.47
CA ASP A 72 9.19 -6.57 -8.13
C ASP A 72 8.08 -5.84 -8.92
N GLY A 73 8.19 -4.51 -9.07
CA GLY A 73 7.21 -3.68 -9.75
C GLY A 73 5.94 -3.49 -8.92
N LEU A 74 6.08 -3.08 -7.66
CA LEU A 74 4.96 -2.72 -6.79
C LEU A 74 4.18 -1.55 -7.40
N LEU A 75 2.91 -1.77 -7.75
CA LEU A 75 2.07 -0.73 -8.34
C LEU A 75 1.56 0.25 -7.27
N LEU A 76 1.38 1.52 -7.64
CA LEU A 76 0.78 2.52 -6.75
C LEU A 76 -0.64 2.11 -6.32
N THR A 77 -1.40 1.44 -7.20
CA THR A 77 -2.74 0.91 -6.89
C THR A 77 -2.70 -0.26 -5.91
N GLU A 78 -1.56 -0.97 -5.79
CA GLU A 78 -1.37 -2.05 -4.82
C GLU A 78 -0.95 -1.53 -3.45
N CYS A 79 -0.63 -0.24 -3.32
CA CYS A 79 -0.21 0.43 -2.08
C CYS A 79 -1.39 0.89 -1.20
N VAL A 80 -2.61 0.47 -1.54
CA VAL A 80 -3.83 0.77 -0.79
C VAL A 80 -4.62 -0.53 -0.59
N PRO A 81 -5.17 -0.78 0.60
CA PRO A 81 -6.02 -1.94 0.82
C PRO A 81 -7.38 -1.75 0.13
N ASP A 82 -8.05 -2.87 -0.11
CA ASP A 82 -9.40 -2.91 -0.66
C ASP A 82 -10.50 -2.41 0.31
N LYS A 83 -10.15 -2.18 1.59
CA LYS A 83 -11.09 -1.69 2.61
C LYS A 83 -10.74 -0.31 3.17
N ARG A 84 -9.77 -0.22 4.09
CA ARG A 84 -9.52 1.05 4.80
C ARG A 84 -8.06 1.26 5.22
N LEU A 85 -7.63 2.52 5.20
CA LEU A 85 -6.37 3.02 5.77
C LEU A 85 -6.64 3.80 7.08
N TYR A 86 -5.74 3.71 8.04
CA TYR A 86 -5.78 4.53 9.26
C TYR A 86 -4.97 5.82 9.04
N PRO A 87 -5.62 6.99 8.85
CA PRO A 87 -4.94 8.21 8.42
C PRO A 87 -3.81 8.66 9.36
N GLU A 88 -3.97 8.43 10.67
CA GLU A 88 -2.99 8.79 11.70
C GLU A 88 -1.70 7.95 11.68
N THR A 89 -1.68 6.86 10.90
CA THR A 89 -0.52 5.96 10.73
C THR A 89 0.09 6.03 9.34
N CYS A 90 -0.47 6.86 8.45
CA CYS A 90 -0.03 6.96 7.07
C CYS A 90 0.92 8.15 6.90
N ASP A 91 1.92 7.97 6.04
CA ASP A 91 2.88 9.01 5.71
C ASP A 91 2.25 10.04 4.75
N PHE A 92 2.41 11.32 5.06
CA PHE A 92 1.81 12.41 4.29
C PHE A 92 2.37 12.49 2.87
N ASP A 93 3.69 12.37 2.70
CA ASP A 93 4.35 12.52 1.40
C ASP A 93 3.99 11.38 0.46
N PHE A 94 4.01 10.14 0.97
CA PHE A 94 3.59 8.96 0.23
C PHE A 94 2.10 9.02 -0.14
N CYS A 95 1.22 9.37 0.80
CA CYS A 95 -0.21 9.52 0.49
C CYS A 95 -0.45 10.66 -0.51
N GLY A 96 0.30 11.75 -0.41
CA GLY A 96 0.27 12.85 -1.37
C GLY A 96 0.69 12.41 -2.76
N LEU A 97 1.74 11.60 -2.88
CA LEU A 97 2.17 10.98 -4.14
C LEU A 97 1.04 10.13 -4.74
N LEU A 98 0.48 9.20 -3.97
CA LEU A 98 -0.63 8.35 -4.42
C LEU A 98 -1.83 9.18 -4.91
N LYS A 99 -2.22 10.20 -4.15
CA LYS A 99 -3.35 11.09 -4.48
C LYS A 99 -3.12 11.86 -5.78
N ARG A 100 -1.92 12.43 -5.98
CA ARG A 100 -1.54 13.15 -7.22
C ARG A 100 -1.54 12.22 -8.44
N ARG A 101 -1.34 10.93 -8.22
CA ARG A 101 -1.38 9.88 -9.26
C ARG A 101 -2.77 9.27 -9.47
N GLY A 102 -3.82 9.84 -8.87
CA GLY A 102 -5.20 9.41 -9.06
C GLY A 102 -5.60 8.17 -8.25
N VAL A 103 -4.77 7.74 -7.29
CA VAL A 103 -5.11 6.63 -6.40
C VAL A 103 -6.09 7.10 -5.32
N ASN A 104 -7.21 6.38 -5.16
CA ASN A 104 -8.17 6.64 -4.09
C ASN A 104 -7.63 6.11 -2.75
N LEU A 105 -7.77 6.91 -1.69
CA LEU A 105 -7.29 6.57 -0.33
C LEU A 105 -8.50 6.41 0.60
N PRO A 106 -8.94 5.18 0.90
CA PRO A 106 -10.13 4.92 1.70
C PRO A 106 -9.83 5.06 3.20
N PHE A 107 -9.59 6.27 3.68
CA PHE A 107 -9.29 6.49 5.09
C PHE A 107 -10.48 6.14 6.00
N THR A 108 -10.19 5.70 7.23
CA THR A 108 -11.14 5.74 8.35
C THR A 108 -11.29 7.17 8.87
N ASN A 109 -12.14 7.35 9.89
CA ASN A 109 -12.09 8.56 10.70
C ASN A 109 -10.75 8.67 11.43
N TRP A 110 -10.32 9.90 11.69
CA TRP A 110 -9.13 10.21 12.47
C TRP A 110 -9.28 9.75 13.93
N ASN A 111 -8.24 9.13 14.47
CA ASN A 111 -8.15 8.77 15.89
C ASN A 111 -6.99 9.50 16.57
N ALA A 112 -7.30 10.47 17.43
CA ALA A 112 -6.30 11.27 18.14
C ALA A 112 -5.58 10.50 19.27
N GLU A 113 -6.11 9.36 19.70
CA GLU A 113 -5.52 8.56 20.79
C GLU A 113 -4.43 7.60 20.31
N ARG A 114 -4.21 7.49 18.99
CA ARG A 114 -3.18 6.58 18.49
C ARG A 114 -1.78 7.16 18.72
N GLU A 115 -0.93 6.35 19.33
CA GLU A 115 0.47 6.68 19.57
C GLU A 115 1.28 6.79 18.26
N PRO A 116 2.12 7.83 18.12
CA PRO A 116 3.09 7.93 17.03
C PRO A 116 4.15 6.82 17.12
N LYS A 117 4.45 6.16 16.00
CA LYS A 117 5.50 5.13 15.89
C LYS A 117 6.18 5.24 14.53
N ALA A 118 7.46 4.86 14.45
CA ALA A 118 8.14 4.75 13.16
C ALA A 118 7.50 3.65 12.30
N TYR A 119 7.22 2.49 12.92
CA TYR A 119 6.48 1.40 12.30
C TYR A 119 5.20 1.10 13.09
N HIS A 120 4.06 1.10 12.40
CA HIS A 120 2.74 0.81 12.98
C HIS A 120 2.29 -0.65 12.81
N GLY A 121 3.01 -1.43 12.01
CA GLY A 121 2.78 -2.87 11.79
C GLY A 121 4.10 -3.66 11.81
N LYS A 122 3.98 -4.99 11.73
CA LYS A 122 5.12 -5.89 11.59
C LYS A 122 5.79 -5.71 10.23
N ARG A 123 7.11 -5.82 10.21
CA ARG A 123 7.93 -5.88 8.99
C ARG A 123 8.12 -7.32 8.54
N LEU A 124 8.68 -7.50 7.35
CA LEU A 124 8.81 -8.82 6.70
C LEU A 124 9.63 -9.80 7.55
N ASP A 125 10.70 -9.32 8.18
CA ASP A 125 11.61 -10.08 9.05
C ASP A 125 10.96 -10.55 10.37
N GLU A 126 9.89 -9.89 10.79
CA GLU A 126 9.10 -10.23 11.99
C GLU A 126 7.94 -11.19 11.71
N LEU A 127 7.66 -11.48 10.43
CA LEU A 127 6.52 -12.28 10.01
C LEU A 127 6.90 -13.74 9.78
N SER A 128 6.04 -14.65 10.22
CA SER A 128 6.22 -16.06 9.93
C SER A 128 5.78 -16.37 8.50
N VAL A 129 6.64 -17.03 7.75
CA VAL A 129 6.28 -17.52 6.42
C VAL A 129 5.49 -18.82 6.59
N ALA A 130 4.31 -18.87 5.99
CA ALA A 130 3.57 -20.11 5.94
C ALA A 130 4.19 -21.06 4.91
N GLN A 131 4.51 -22.27 5.34
CA GLN A 131 4.59 -23.40 4.42
C GLN A 131 3.16 -23.66 3.93
N VAL A 132 2.85 -23.31 2.69
CA VAL A 132 1.63 -23.79 2.03
C VAL A 132 1.89 -25.27 1.75
N ALA A 133 1.26 -26.14 2.56
CA ALA A 133 1.16 -27.57 2.30
C ALA A 133 0.11 -27.84 1.21
#